data_AF-A0A0B2PET6-F1
#
_entry.id   AF-A0A0B2PET6-F1
#
_cell.length_a   1.000
_cell.length_b   1.000
_cell.length_c   1.000
_cell.angle_alpha   90.00
_cell.angle_beta   90.00
_cell.angle_gamma   90.00
#
_symmetry.space_group_name_H-M   'P 1'
#
loop_
_entity.id
_entity.type
_entity.pdbx_description
1 polymer ?
#
loop_
_entity_poly.entity_id
_entity_poly.type
_entity_poly.pdbx_seq_one_letter_code
_entity_poly.pdbx_strand_id
1 'polypeptide(L)'
;SLRLWAVSGEVLMEMVGHTAIVYSVDSHASGLIVSGSEDHFAKVWKDGVCVQSIEHPGCVWDAKFMENGDIVTACSDGVVRIWTVDQDNVADQLELDLYTSQLSQYKASRKRVGGLKLEELPDLEALKIPGTTDGQTKVVREGDNGVAYGWNMKEQKWDKIGEVVDGPEESNRQFFDGIQYDYVFDVDIGDGMPTRKLPYNRSDNPYDVADKWLLKENLPLSFREQIVQFILQNTGQNNTTFDASFRDPFTGSHAYVPGQPSRMSDISAKPTFKHIPKKGMLVFDAAQFDGILKKISEFNCALQSDQEKQNLSLTELNVSRLGAIVKILKDTSHYHSSKFADSDIALLLNLLRSWPMAMIFPVIDIVRMLVLHPDGAILLQKHFEAENDILMEVIKKVTVNPTIPANLLTSIRAVTNLFRNLCYYNWLQKHRSEILDAFSSCSSSPNKNLQLSYSTLLLNYAVLLIETKDQEGQSQVLSAALEIGEDENVEVDPKFRALVAVGSLMLEGLVRKTALDFDVVNIAKAAKGSKEGKIAEIGSDIELLTKRG
;
A
#
# COMPACT_ATOMS: atom_id res chain seq x y z
N SER A 1 5.89 -16.38 -15.97
CA SER A 1 5.47 -17.65 -16.58
C SER A 1 4.21 -18.15 -15.89
N LEU A 2 3.40 -18.98 -16.54
CA LEU A 2 2.28 -19.69 -15.91
C LEU A 2 2.74 -21.10 -15.53
N ARG A 3 2.17 -21.68 -14.48
CA ARG A 3 2.53 -23.03 -14.01
C ARG A 3 1.29 -23.85 -13.71
N LEU A 4 1.29 -25.09 -14.17
CA LEU A 4 0.30 -26.11 -13.80
C LEU A 4 0.88 -26.95 -12.67
N TRP A 5 0.12 -27.13 -11.60
CA TRP A 5 0.55 -27.84 -10.40
C TRP A 5 -0.32 -29.06 -10.16
N ALA A 6 0.29 -30.16 -9.74
CA ALA A 6 -0.40 -31.26 -9.11
C ALA A 6 -0.89 -30.84 -7.72
N VAL A 7 -1.93 -31.49 -7.21
CA VAL A 7 -2.41 -31.30 -5.83
C VAL A 7 -1.34 -31.64 -4.79
N SER A 8 -0.35 -32.46 -5.16
CA SER A 8 0.84 -32.77 -4.35
C SER A 8 1.81 -31.58 -4.19
N GLY A 9 1.65 -30.51 -4.96
CA GLY A 9 2.58 -29.39 -5.02
C GLY A 9 3.73 -29.56 -6.03
N GLU A 10 3.68 -30.59 -6.87
CA GLU A 10 4.63 -30.78 -7.97
C GLU A 10 4.25 -29.89 -9.18
N VAL A 11 5.23 -29.22 -9.79
CA VAL A 11 5.01 -28.49 -11.05
C VAL A 11 4.94 -29.50 -12.19
N LEU A 12 3.76 -29.64 -12.78
CA LEU A 12 3.54 -30.53 -13.92
C LEU A 12 3.95 -29.88 -15.25
N MET A 13 3.83 -28.56 -15.35
CA MET A 13 4.10 -27.83 -16.59
C MET A 13 4.41 -26.36 -16.31
N GLU A 14 5.32 -25.78 -17.08
CA GLU A 14 5.61 -24.35 -17.10
C GLU A 14 5.39 -23.79 -18.51
N MET A 15 4.63 -22.70 -18.59
CA MET A 15 4.27 -21.99 -19.82
C MET A 15 4.96 -20.63 -19.82
N VAL A 16 5.94 -20.46 -20.71
CA VAL A 16 6.75 -19.24 -20.84
C VAL A 16 6.38 -18.54 -22.15
N GLY A 17 6.11 -17.24 -22.10
CA GLY A 17 5.80 -16.48 -23.31
C GLY A 17 5.29 -15.06 -23.07
N HIS A 18 4.74 -14.76 -21.89
CA HIS A 18 4.53 -13.37 -21.49
C HIS A 18 5.85 -12.70 -21.12
N THR A 19 6.01 -11.42 -21.50
CA THR A 19 7.23 -10.64 -21.26
C THR A 19 7.11 -9.68 -20.08
N ALA A 20 5.94 -9.63 -19.43
CA ALA A 20 5.68 -8.81 -18.25
C ALA A 20 4.79 -9.56 -17.24
N ILE A 21 4.26 -8.85 -16.24
CA ILE A 21 3.44 -9.43 -15.18
C ILE A 21 2.17 -10.04 -15.77
N VAL A 22 1.81 -11.24 -15.32
CA VAL A 22 0.55 -11.92 -15.68
C VAL A 22 -0.46 -11.66 -14.57
N TYR A 23 -1.58 -11.03 -14.90
CA TYR A 23 -2.61 -10.64 -13.92
C TYR A 23 -3.72 -11.66 -13.78
N SER A 24 -4.03 -12.37 -14.87
CA SER A 24 -5.13 -13.32 -14.91
C SER A 24 -4.76 -14.59 -15.65
N VAL A 25 -5.34 -15.69 -15.18
CA VAL A 25 -5.33 -16.99 -15.82
C VAL A 25 -6.72 -17.61 -15.67
N ASP A 26 -7.18 -18.31 -16.70
CA ASP A 26 -8.41 -19.09 -16.67
C ASP A 26 -8.30 -20.32 -17.56
N SER A 27 -9.07 -21.36 -17.26
CA SER A 27 -9.03 -22.65 -17.96
C SER A 27 -10.40 -23.07 -18.44
N HIS A 28 -10.46 -23.61 -19.66
CA HIS A 28 -11.69 -24.12 -20.26
C HIS A 28 -11.72 -25.65 -20.27
N ALA A 29 -12.93 -26.24 -20.30
CA ALA A 29 -13.13 -27.69 -20.35
C ALA A 29 -12.50 -28.37 -21.58
N SER A 30 -12.20 -27.62 -22.63
CA SER A 30 -11.48 -28.10 -23.82
C SER A 30 -9.98 -28.33 -23.60
N GLY A 31 -9.44 -27.95 -22.44
CA GLY A 31 -8.00 -27.98 -22.15
C GLY A 31 -7.23 -26.75 -22.61
N LEU A 32 -7.94 -25.71 -23.09
CA LEU A 32 -7.34 -24.40 -23.36
C LEU A 32 -7.20 -23.60 -22.06
N ILE A 33 -6.16 -22.78 -22.02
CA ILE A 33 -5.93 -21.81 -20.94
C ILE A 33 -5.84 -20.43 -21.59
N VAL A 34 -6.40 -19.41 -20.96
CA VAL A 34 -6.20 -18.01 -21.36
C VAL A 34 -5.50 -17.27 -20.24
N SER A 35 -4.63 -16.33 -20.59
CA SER A 35 -3.99 -15.43 -19.64
C SER A 35 -3.92 -14.01 -20.15
N GLY A 36 -4.03 -13.04 -19.24
CA GLY A 36 -3.89 -11.60 -19.50
C GLY A 36 -2.66 -11.03 -18.81
N SER A 37 -1.94 -10.13 -19.48
CA SER A 37 -0.67 -9.58 -18.99
C SER A 37 -0.51 -8.08 -19.27
N GLU A 38 0.37 -7.47 -18.48
CA GLU A 38 0.95 -6.14 -18.68
C GLU A 38 1.74 -6.03 -19.99
N ASP A 39 2.06 -7.14 -20.67
CA ASP A 39 2.76 -7.10 -21.97
C ASP A 39 1.85 -6.77 -23.16
N HIS A 40 0.58 -6.45 -22.88
CA HIS A 40 -0.47 -6.09 -23.82
C HIS A 40 -1.00 -7.26 -24.66
N PHE A 41 -0.69 -8.48 -24.24
CA PHE A 41 -1.26 -9.67 -24.84
C PHE A 41 -2.22 -10.36 -23.88
N ALA A 42 -3.33 -10.83 -24.44
CA ALA A 42 -3.97 -12.03 -23.94
C ALA A 42 -3.39 -13.22 -24.71
N LYS A 43 -2.93 -14.26 -24.01
CA LYS A 43 -2.38 -15.46 -24.65
C LYS A 43 -3.29 -16.64 -24.40
N VAL A 44 -3.50 -17.44 -25.44
CA VAL A 44 -4.20 -18.72 -25.38
C VAL A 44 -3.16 -19.82 -25.44
N TRP A 45 -3.27 -20.78 -24.52
CA TRP A 45 -2.33 -21.87 -24.34
C TRP A 45 -3.02 -23.21 -24.51
N LYS A 46 -2.28 -24.18 -25.04
CA LYS A 46 -2.69 -25.57 -25.15
C LYS A 46 -1.46 -26.44 -24.95
N ASP A 47 -1.57 -27.47 -24.11
CA ASP A 47 -0.48 -28.46 -23.89
C ASP A 47 0.89 -27.82 -23.60
N GLY A 48 0.89 -26.69 -22.89
CA GLY A 48 2.12 -25.99 -22.47
C GLY A 48 2.68 -24.99 -23.46
N VAL A 49 2.10 -24.86 -24.65
CA VAL A 49 2.54 -23.92 -25.68
C VAL A 49 1.53 -22.80 -25.89
N CYS A 50 2.02 -21.59 -26.17
CA CYS A 50 1.18 -20.47 -26.58
C CYS A 50 0.69 -20.73 -28.02
N VAL A 51 -0.60 -21.01 -28.19
CA VAL A 51 -1.21 -21.27 -29.49
C VAL A 51 -1.76 -20.01 -30.15
N GLN A 52 -2.03 -18.95 -29.37
CA GLN A 52 -2.47 -17.67 -29.90
C GLN A 52 -2.03 -16.51 -29.01
N SER A 53 -1.68 -15.39 -29.62
CA SER A 53 -1.43 -14.12 -28.93
C SER A 53 -2.38 -13.07 -29.49
N ILE A 54 -3.19 -12.49 -28.62
CA ILE A 54 -4.22 -11.50 -28.93
C ILE A 54 -3.74 -10.16 -28.42
N GLU A 55 -3.38 -9.28 -29.33
CA GLU A 55 -2.80 -7.96 -29.02
C GLU A 55 -3.89 -6.99 -28.52
N HIS A 56 -3.55 -6.14 -27.57
CA HIS A 56 -4.45 -5.12 -27.04
C HIS A 56 -3.75 -3.76 -27.03
N PRO A 57 -4.48 -2.63 -27.14
CA PRO A 57 -3.91 -1.29 -27.09
C PRO A 57 -3.62 -0.85 -25.64
N GLY A 58 -3.16 -1.78 -24.79
CA GLY A 58 -2.94 -1.58 -23.36
C GLY A 58 -2.82 -2.89 -22.58
N CYS A 59 -2.63 -2.77 -21.25
CA CYS A 59 -2.52 -3.91 -20.34
C CYS A 59 -3.82 -4.71 -20.30
N VAL A 60 -3.71 -6.04 -20.27
CA VAL A 60 -4.86 -6.93 -20.10
C VAL A 60 -4.95 -7.37 -18.64
N TRP A 61 -5.90 -6.80 -17.91
CA TRP A 61 -6.09 -7.05 -16.47
C TRP A 61 -6.75 -8.38 -16.18
N ASP A 62 -7.74 -8.74 -17.00
CA ASP A 62 -8.47 -9.99 -16.86
C ASP A 62 -8.74 -10.63 -18.21
N ALA A 63 -8.74 -11.97 -18.22
CA ALA A 63 -9.10 -12.79 -19.35
C ALA A 63 -9.85 -14.02 -18.83
N LYS A 64 -11.05 -14.27 -19.37
CA LYS A 64 -11.95 -15.36 -18.94
C LYS A 64 -12.60 -16.04 -20.13
N PHE A 65 -12.85 -17.34 -19.98
CA PHE A 65 -13.70 -18.07 -20.91
C PHE A 65 -15.17 -17.85 -20.58
N MET A 66 -15.98 -17.72 -21.63
CA MET A 66 -17.43 -17.81 -21.58
C MET A 66 -17.88 -19.26 -21.72
N GLU A 67 -19.12 -19.56 -21.33
CA GLU A 67 -19.70 -20.91 -21.44
C GLU A 67 -19.75 -21.44 -22.88
N ASN A 68 -19.80 -20.54 -23.88
CA ASN A 68 -19.76 -20.88 -25.31
C ASN A 68 -18.34 -21.10 -25.85
N GLY A 69 -17.30 -20.92 -25.03
CA GLY A 69 -15.89 -21.06 -25.41
C GLY A 69 -15.23 -19.78 -25.93
N ASP A 70 -15.96 -18.67 -26.06
CA ASP A 70 -15.39 -17.36 -26.39
C ASP A 70 -14.56 -16.82 -25.22
N ILE A 71 -13.70 -15.85 -25.51
CA ILE A 71 -12.82 -15.24 -24.52
C ILE A 71 -13.23 -13.78 -24.30
N VAL A 72 -13.42 -13.39 -23.05
CA VAL A 72 -13.61 -12.00 -22.66
C VAL A 72 -12.31 -11.45 -22.11
N THR A 73 -11.89 -10.28 -22.59
CA THR A 73 -10.71 -9.57 -22.07
C THR A 73 -11.08 -8.18 -21.54
N ALA A 74 -10.50 -7.79 -20.41
CA ALA A 74 -10.63 -6.47 -19.83
C ALA A 74 -9.30 -5.71 -19.98
N CYS A 75 -9.30 -4.65 -20.78
CA CYS A 75 -8.10 -3.91 -21.15
C CYS A 75 -8.05 -2.52 -20.49
N SER A 76 -6.83 -2.02 -20.23
CA SER A 76 -6.60 -0.71 -19.61
C SER A 76 -7.04 0.49 -20.47
N ASP A 77 -7.40 0.26 -21.73
CA ASP A 77 -8.00 1.25 -22.63
C ASP A 77 -9.47 1.55 -22.29
N GLY A 78 -10.02 0.89 -21.26
CA GLY A 78 -11.40 1.05 -20.83
C GLY A 78 -12.40 0.23 -21.64
N VAL A 79 -11.93 -0.68 -22.50
CA VAL A 79 -12.79 -1.49 -23.37
C VAL A 79 -12.68 -2.97 -22.98
N VAL A 80 -13.84 -3.60 -22.78
CA VAL A 80 -13.98 -5.05 -22.68
C VAL A 80 -14.24 -5.61 -24.07
N ARG A 81 -13.50 -6.63 -24.48
CA ARG A 81 -13.63 -7.26 -25.80
C ARG A 81 -14.01 -8.72 -25.66
N ILE A 82 -14.82 -9.19 -26.60
CA ILE A 82 -15.16 -10.61 -26.74
C ILE A 82 -14.46 -11.12 -28.00
N TRP A 83 -13.73 -12.22 -27.85
CA TRP A 83 -13.01 -12.89 -28.92
C TRP A 83 -13.70 -14.21 -29.21
N THR A 84 -14.22 -14.33 -30.42
CA THR A 84 -14.97 -15.49 -30.87
C THR A 84 -14.34 -16.13 -32.10
N VAL A 85 -14.60 -17.43 -32.25
CA VAL A 85 -14.32 -18.19 -33.48
C VAL A 85 -15.54 -18.32 -34.37
N ASP A 86 -16.72 -17.95 -33.87
CA ASP A 86 -17.97 -17.98 -34.63
C ASP A 86 -18.05 -16.79 -35.57
N GLN A 87 -18.09 -17.07 -36.88
CA GLN A 87 -18.11 -16.04 -37.92
C GLN A 87 -19.36 -15.16 -37.84
N ASP A 88 -20.47 -15.69 -37.32
CA ASP A 88 -21.74 -14.95 -37.22
C ASP A 88 -21.72 -13.92 -36.07
N ASN A 89 -20.77 -14.05 -35.13
CA ASN A 89 -20.62 -13.16 -33.97
C ASN A 89 -19.41 -12.22 -34.10
N VAL A 90 -18.77 -12.17 -35.28
CA VAL A 90 -17.68 -11.23 -35.54
C VAL A 90 -18.23 -9.81 -35.62
N ALA A 91 -17.53 -8.88 -34.96
CA ALA A 91 -17.83 -7.45 -34.99
C ALA A 91 -17.87 -6.90 -36.42
N ASP A 92 -18.64 -5.81 -36.63
CA ASP A 92 -18.71 -5.19 -37.94
C ASP A 92 -17.38 -4.55 -38.38
N GLN A 93 -17.27 -4.22 -39.66
CA GLN A 93 -16.02 -3.68 -40.21
C GLN A 93 -15.60 -2.36 -39.53
N LEU A 94 -16.55 -1.55 -39.07
CA LEU A 94 -16.26 -0.28 -38.42
C LEU A 94 -15.59 -0.51 -37.05
N GLU A 95 -16.09 -1.45 -36.25
CA GLU A 95 -15.48 -1.81 -34.97
C GLU A 95 -14.10 -2.45 -35.15
N LEU A 96 -13.92 -3.30 -36.17
CA LEU A 96 -12.62 -3.89 -36.51
C LEU A 96 -11.60 -2.83 -36.94
N ASP A 97 -12.03 -1.84 -37.72
CA ASP A 97 -11.19 -0.72 -38.15
C ASP A 97 -10.82 0.18 -36.96
N LEU A 98 -11.75 0.44 -36.04
CA LEU A 98 -11.48 1.19 -34.81
C LEU A 98 -10.45 0.49 -33.93
N TYR A 99 -10.60 -0.81 -33.70
CA TYR A 99 -9.62 -1.60 -32.95
C TYR A 99 -8.24 -1.57 -33.63
N THR A 100 -8.18 -1.72 -34.96
CA THR A 100 -6.93 -1.67 -35.73
C THR A 100 -6.27 -0.29 -35.65
N SER A 101 -7.08 0.78 -35.70
CA SER A 101 -6.61 2.16 -35.56
C SER A 101 -6.06 2.42 -34.15
N GLN A 102 -6.72 1.93 -33.11
CA GLN A 102 -6.24 2.04 -31.72
C GLN A 102 -4.89 1.34 -31.53
N LEU A 103 -4.76 0.11 -32.04
CA LEU A 103 -3.48 -0.60 -32.05
C LEU A 103 -2.39 0.17 -32.79
N SER A 104 -2.73 0.76 -33.94
CA SER A 104 -1.78 1.52 -34.77
C SER A 104 -1.33 2.82 -34.09
N GLN A 105 -2.26 3.55 -33.47
CA GLN A 105 -1.98 4.77 -32.71
C GLN A 105 -1.11 4.46 -31.48
N TYR A 106 -1.42 3.38 -30.78
CA TYR A 106 -0.60 2.90 -29.67
C TYR A 106 0.81 2.53 -30.14
N LYS A 107 0.96 1.77 -31.23
CA LYS A 107 2.26 1.42 -31.83
C LYS A 107 3.07 2.65 -32.25
N ALA A 108 2.41 3.67 -32.82
CA ALA A 108 3.05 4.93 -33.21
C ALA A 108 3.56 5.72 -31.99
N SER A 109 2.83 5.69 -30.87
CA SER A 109 3.24 6.36 -29.63
C SER A 109 4.51 5.78 -28.98
N ARG A 110 4.91 4.56 -29.40
CA ARG A 110 6.08 3.81 -28.91
C ARG A 110 7.40 4.16 -29.61
N LYS A 111 7.40 4.83 -30.76
CA LYS A 111 8.63 5.17 -31.48
C LYS A 111 9.27 6.46 -30.93
N ARG A 112 9.86 6.37 -29.74
CA ARG A 112 10.86 7.35 -29.29
C ARG A 112 12.25 6.73 -29.45
N VAL A 113 13.26 7.58 -29.53
CA VAL A 113 14.67 7.18 -29.54
C VAL A 113 15.39 8.04 -28.50
N GLY A 114 15.77 7.46 -27.37
CA GLY A 114 16.37 8.18 -26.24
C GLY A 114 15.46 9.26 -25.68
N GLY A 115 14.14 9.04 -25.67
CA GLY A 115 13.15 9.99 -25.15
C GLY A 115 12.76 11.13 -26.12
N LEU A 116 13.37 11.24 -27.30
CA LEU A 116 13.04 12.22 -28.34
C LEU A 116 12.17 11.60 -29.44
N LYS A 117 11.27 12.40 -30.05
CA LYS A 117 10.56 11.95 -31.25
C LYS A 117 11.55 11.85 -32.40
N LEU A 118 11.55 10.72 -33.10
CA LEU A 118 12.43 10.46 -34.25
C LEU A 118 12.38 11.58 -35.31
N GLU A 119 11.20 12.19 -35.49
CA GLU A 119 10.94 13.28 -36.45
C GLU A 119 11.58 14.62 -36.04
N GLU A 120 11.93 14.82 -34.76
CA GLU A 120 12.53 16.03 -34.22
C GLU A 120 14.06 15.96 -34.17
N LEU A 121 14.66 14.80 -34.49
CA LEU A 121 16.11 14.63 -34.53
C LEU A 121 16.71 15.30 -35.79
N PRO A 122 17.87 15.96 -35.66
CA PRO A 122 18.57 16.54 -36.81
C PRO A 122 19.09 15.46 -37.76
N ASP A 123 19.04 15.71 -39.07
CA ASP A 123 19.54 14.78 -40.09
C ASP A 123 21.07 14.69 -40.11
N LEU A 124 21.61 13.73 -40.88
CA LEU A 124 23.06 13.50 -41.06
C LEU A 124 23.88 14.77 -41.41
N GLU A 125 23.25 15.76 -42.02
CA GLU A 125 23.86 17.07 -42.33
C GLU A 125 24.38 17.80 -41.07
N ALA A 126 23.80 17.55 -39.90
CA ALA A 126 24.25 18.16 -38.64
C ALA A 126 25.65 17.70 -38.18
N LEU A 127 26.18 16.60 -38.75
CA LEU A 127 27.56 16.14 -38.52
C LEU A 127 28.59 16.99 -39.28
N LYS A 128 28.18 17.84 -40.23
CA LYS A 128 29.10 18.79 -40.90
C LYS A 128 29.59 19.90 -39.99
N ILE A 129 28.88 20.16 -38.89
CA ILE A 129 29.25 21.15 -37.88
C ILE A 129 30.25 20.49 -36.90
N PRO A 130 31.51 20.96 -36.83
CA PRO A 130 32.51 20.44 -35.89
C PRO A 130 32.06 20.56 -34.44
N GLY A 131 32.45 19.59 -33.60
CA GLY A 131 32.25 19.67 -32.15
C GLY A 131 33.19 20.69 -31.50
N THR A 132 32.80 21.17 -30.32
CA THR A 132 33.54 22.19 -29.55
C THR A 132 34.41 21.58 -28.46
N THR A 133 34.08 20.37 -27.98
CA THR A 133 34.83 19.65 -26.95
C THR A 133 35.00 18.17 -27.31
N ASP A 134 36.16 17.60 -26.98
CA ASP A 134 36.41 16.17 -27.19
C ASP A 134 35.40 15.30 -26.43
N GLY A 135 34.87 14.27 -27.10
CA GLY A 135 33.81 13.43 -26.57
C GLY A 135 32.41 14.05 -26.56
N GLN A 136 32.21 15.25 -27.14
CA GLN A 136 30.87 15.82 -27.31
C GLN A 136 30.00 14.84 -28.10
N THR A 137 28.79 14.54 -27.60
CA THR A 137 27.84 13.64 -28.25
C THR A 137 26.75 14.38 -29.01
N LYS A 138 26.34 13.82 -30.16
CA LYS A 138 25.23 14.31 -30.98
C LYS A 138 24.42 13.12 -31.50
N VAL A 139 23.10 13.17 -31.38
CA VAL A 139 22.19 12.15 -31.94
C VAL A 139 21.59 12.70 -33.23
N VAL A 140 21.70 11.93 -34.31
CA VAL A 140 21.18 12.31 -35.63
C VAL A 140 20.28 11.21 -36.20
N ARG A 141 19.32 11.60 -37.04
CA ARG A 141 18.44 10.67 -37.74
C ARG A 141 19.19 10.03 -38.92
N GLU A 142 19.21 8.70 -38.95
CA GLU A 142 19.72 7.89 -40.07
C GLU A 142 18.58 6.92 -40.50
N GLY A 143 17.74 7.36 -41.44
CA GLY A 143 16.56 6.62 -41.89
C GLY A 143 15.43 6.58 -40.84
N ASP A 144 15.09 5.37 -40.39
CA ASP A 144 14.08 5.11 -39.34
C ASP A 144 14.69 4.99 -37.92
N ASN A 145 16.00 5.20 -37.79
CA ASN A 145 16.74 5.07 -36.54
C ASN A 145 17.37 6.40 -36.09
N GLY A 146 17.56 6.60 -34.79
CA GLY A 146 18.44 7.64 -34.25
C GLY A 146 19.81 7.04 -33.93
N VAL A 147 20.89 7.73 -34.29
CA VAL A 147 22.26 7.23 -34.17
C VAL A 147 23.13 8.24 -33.44
N ALA A 148 23.87 7.80 -32.43
CA ALA A 148 24.76 8.65 -31.65
C ALA A 148 26.16 8.71 -32.27
N TYR A 149 26.71 9.92 -32.32
CA TYR A 149 28.08 10.20 -32.76
C TYR A 149 28.83 10.97 -31.68
N GLY A 150 30.13 10.69 -31.54
CA GLY A 150 31.04 11.36 -30.61
C GLY A 150 32.07 12.18 -31.36
N TRP A 151 32.31 13.41 -30.91
CA TRP A 151 33.33 14.27 -31.50
C TRP A 151 34.72 13.83 -31.07
N ASN A 152 35.55 13.48 -32.04
CA ASN A 152 36.96 13.16 -31.84
C ASN A 152 37.78 14.40 -32.19
N MET A 153 38.27 15.10 -31.17
CA MET A 153 38.99 16.35 -31.31
C MET A 153 40.37 16.15 -31.95
N LYS A 154 40.98 14.97 -31.76
CA LYS A 154 42.29 14.63 -32.34
C LYS A 154 42.21 14.44 -33.86
N GLU A 155 41.11 13.85 -34.34
CA GLU A 155 40.90 13.56 -35.76
C GLU A 155 39.94 14.56 -36.45
N GLN A 156 39.40 15.53 -35.70
CA GLN A 156 38.47 16.57 -36.17
C GLN A 156 37.27 15.99 -36.94
N LYS A 157 36.68 14.91 -36.43
CA LYS A 157 35.56 14.22 -37.05
C LYS A 157 34.59 13.67 -36.01
N TRP A 158 33.38 13.37 -36.46
CA TRP A 158 32.37 12.64 -35.68
C TRP A 158 32.55 11.14 -35.89
N ASP A 159 32.88 10.41 -34.82
CA ASP A 159 32.94 8.94 -34.81
C ASP A 159 31.56 8.37 -34.46
N LYS A 160 31.07 7.39 -35.24
CA LYS A 160 29.80 6.70 -34.97
C LYS A 160 29.96 5.86 -33.71
N ILE A 161 29.17 6.16 -32.67
CA ILE A 161 29.18 5.43 -31.40
C ILE A 161 28.28 4.19 -31.52
N GLY A 162 27.09 4.35 -32.10
CA GLY A 162 26.12 3.26 -32.28
C GLY A 162 24.69 3.74 -32.55
N GLU A 163 23.82 2.81 -32.92
CA GLU A 163 22.38 3.08 -33.00
C GLU A 163 21.83 3.29 -31.59
N VAL A 164 21.06 4.37 -31.40
CA VAL A 164 20.32 4.62 -30.18
C VAL A 164 19.06 3.78 -30.28
N VAL A 165 19.09 2.63 -29.61
CA VAL A 165 17.91 1.78 -29.42
C VAL A 165 17.34 2.11 -28.07
N ASP A 166 16.03 2.33 -27.97
CA ASP A 166 15.38 2.37 -26.67
C ASP A 166 15.61 1.02 -26.00
N GLY A 167 16.31 1.04 -24.86
CA GLY A 167 16.31 -0.08 -23.93
C GLY A 167 14.88 -0.36 -23.48
N PRO A 168 14.61 -1.51 -22.80
CA PRO A 168 13.29 -1.78 -22.25
C PRO A 168 12.79 -0.54 -21.49
N GLU A 169 11.72 0.03 -22.05
CA GLU A 169 11.29 1.43 -21.98
C GLU A 169 11.76 2.23 -20.75
N GLU A 170 12.64 3.21 -20.98
CA GLU A 170 12.67 4.45 -20.20
C GLU A 170 11.39 5.25 -20.52
N SER A 171 10.28 4.74 -19.98
CA SER A 171 9.17 5.58 -19.55
C SER A 171 9.75 6.69 -18.66
N ASN A 172 9.11 7.84 -18.66
CA ASN A 172 9.53 9.10 -18.01
C ASN A 172 9.52 8.98 -16.47
N ARG A 173 10.11 7.91 -15.95
CA ARG A 173 9.98 7.36 -14.64
C ARG A 173 11.04 7.99 -13.77
N GLN A 174 10.63 9.04 -13.08
CA GLN A 174 11.49 9.78 -12.19
C GLN A 174 11.63 8.99 -10.89
N PHE A 175 12.86 8.84 -10.42
CA PHE A 175 13.14 8.19 -9.15
C PHE A 175 12.95 9.19 -8.02
N PHE A 176 12.17 8.80 -7.02
CA PHE A 176 12.04 9.53 -5.77
C PHE A 176 12.19 8.56 -4.60
N ASP A 177 13.14 8.83 -3.69
CA ASP A 177 13.52 7.93 -2.60
C ASP A 177 13.91 6.50 -3.06
N GLY A 178 14.51 6.38 -4.25
CA GLY A 178 14.90 5.07 -4.83
C GLY A 178 13.73 4.23 -5.36
N ILE A 179 12.51 4.77 -5.31
CA ILE A 179 11.30 4.17 -5.87
C ILE A 179 10.97 4.87 -7.19
N GLN A 180 10.55 4.09 -8.18
CA GLN A 180 10.28 4.52 -9.53
C GLN A 180 8.81 4.96 -9.66
N TYR A 181 8.55 6.15 -10.21
CA TYR A 181 7.18 6.68 -10.40
C TYR A 181 6.95 7.23 -11.82
N ASP A 182 5.74 7.13 -12.37
CA ASP A 182 5.41 7.68 -13.71
C ASP A 182 5.55 9.20 -13.80
N TYR A 183 5.33 9.91 -12.69
CA TYR A 183 5.52 11.35 -12.53
C TYR A 183 6.13 11.65 -11.16
N VAL A 184 7.02 12.65 -11.10
CA VAL A 184 7.40 13.30 -9.84
C VAL A 184 7.26 14.81 -10.06
N PHE A 185 6.20 15.40 -9.51
CA PHE A 185 5.90 16.81 -9.71
C PHE A 185 6.63 17.69 -8.69
N ASP A 186 7.13 18.85 -9.11
CA ASP A 186 7.60 19.88 -8.18
C ASP A 186 6.42 20.78 -7.81
N VAL A 187 5.95 20.66 -6.57
CA VAL A 187 4.81 21.39 -6.02
C VAL A 187 5.30 22.59 -5.22
N ASP A 188 4.90 23.78 -5.63
CA ASP A 188 5.08 25.03 -4.87
C ASP A 188 3.88 25.23 -3.96
N ILE A 189 4.13 25.46 -2.68
CA ILE A 189 3.11 25.61 -1.64
C ILE A 189 2.95 27.09 -1.21
N GLY A 190 3.74 28.00 -1.77
CA GLY A 190 3.74 29.42 -1.41
C GLY A 190 4.66 29.77 -0.22
N ASP A 191 4.75 31.07 0.10
CA ASP A 191 5.56 31.67 1.19
C ASP A 191 7.09 31.59 1.07
N GLY A 192 7.64 31.46 -0.15
CA GLY A 192 9.10 31.46 -0.38
C GLY A 192 9.81 30.22 0.15
N MET A 193 9.05 29.17 0.47
CA MET A 193 9.56 27.86 0.85
C MET A 193 10.05 27.08 -0.38
N PRO A 194 11.02 26.17 -0.22
CA PRO A 194 11.50 25.34 -1.33
C PRO A 194 10.40 24.40 -1.86
N THR A 195 10.41 24.20 -3.18
CA THR A 195 9.49 23.30 -3.89
C THR A 195 9.63 21.86 -3.39
N ARG A 196 8.50 21.14 -3.33
CA ARG A 196 8.42 19.78 -2.78
C ARG A 196 8.05 18.77 -3.85
N LYS A 197 8.63 17.57 -3.79
CA LYS A 197 8.41 16.53 -4.80
C LYS A 197 7.20 15.67 -4.48
N LEU A 198 6.26 15.55 -5.41
CA LEU A 198 5.06 14.70 -5.34
C LEU A 198 5.19 13.53 -6.32
N PRO A 199 5.50 12.32 -5.85
CA PRO A 199 5.52 11.13 -6.70
C PRO A 199 4.10 10.63 -7.00
N TYR A 200 3.82 10.28 -8.26
CA TYR A 200 2.51 9.83 -8.72
C TYR A 200 2.65 8.84 -9.87
N ASN A 201 1.97 7.70 -9.80
CA ASN A 201 1.79 6.79 -10.94
C ASN A 201 0.45 7.05 -11.64
N ARG A 202 0.37 6.82 -12.95
CA ARG A 202 -0.90 6.86 -13.70
C ARG A 202 -1.94 5.87 -13.15
N SER A 203 -1.47 4.79 -12.53
CA SER A 203 -2.28 3.79 -11.85
C SER A 203 -2.81 4.23 -10.48
N ASP A 204 -2.28 5.32 -9.91
CA ASP A 204 -2.64 5.76 -8.57
C ASP A 204 -3.91 6.61 -8.59
N ASN A 205 -4.74 6.46 -7.54
CA ASN A 205 -5.85 7.36 -7.29
C ASN A 205 -5.30 8.75 -6.87
N PRO A 206 -5.64 9.84 -7.60
CA PRO A 206 -5.15 11.18 -7.29
C PRO A 206 -5.48 11.65 -5.86
N TYR A 207 -6.63 11.25 -5.30
CA TYR A 207 -7.04 11.61 -3.95
C TYR A 207 -6.19 10.90 -2.89
N ASP A 208 -5.90 9.61 -3.09
CA ASP A 208 -5.07 8.83 -2.17
C ASP A 208 -3.61 9.29 -2.19
N VAL A 209 -3.09 9.70 -3.35
CA VAL A 209 -1.74 10.25 -3.48
C VAL A 209 -1.65 11.63 -2.84
N ALA A 210 -2.64 12.51 -3.09
CA ALA A 210 -2.70 13.81 -2.45
C ALA A 210 -2.72 13.68 -0.92
N ASP A 211 -3.48 12.74 -0.37
CA ASP A 211 -3.54 12.49 1.07
C ASP A 211 -2.22 11.99 1.65
N LYS A 212 -1.66 10.94 1.04
CA LYS A 212 -0.39 10.36 1.51
C LYS A 212 0.72 11.38 1.42
N TRP A 213 0.74 12.21 0.37
CA TRP A 213 1.74 13.23 0.18
C TRP A 213 1.60 14.38 1.17
N LEU A 214 0.39 14.93 1.37
CA LEU A 214 0.14 15.98 2.37
C LEU A 214 0.51 15.52 3.78
N LEU A 215 0.18 14.28 4.14
CA LEU A 215 0.56 13.69 5.42
C LEU A 215 2.08 13.47 5.54
N LYS A 216 2.76 13.00 4.47
CA LYS A 216 4.21 12.81 4.44
C LYS A 216 4.96 14.13 4.59
N GLU A 217 4.47 15.18 3.95
CA GLU A 217 5.07 16.52 3.94
C GLU A 217 4.66 17.39 5.14
N ASN A 218 3.82 16.85 6.03
CA ASN A 218 3.25 17.53 7.20
C ASN A 218 2.50 18.83 6.83
N LEU A 219 1.68 18.75 5.77
CA LEU A 219 0.87 19.84 5.23
C LEU A 219 -0.63 19.63 5.55
N PRO A 220 -1.42 20.71 5.69
CA PRO A 220 -2.86 20.60 5.94
C PRO A 220 -3.61 19.82 4.85
N LEU A 221 -4.48 18.88 5.25
CA LEU A 221 -5.36 18.13 4.33
C LEU A 221 -6.37 19.04 3.58
N SER A 222 -6.55 20.28 4.02
CA SER A 222 -7.34 21.28 3.28
C SER A 222 -6.80 21.54 1.86
N PHE A 223 -5.51 21.26 1.61
CA PHE A 223 -4.92 21.36 0.27
C PHE A 223 -5.24 20.17 -0.63
N ARG A 224 -5.91 19.11 -0.14
CA ARG A 224 -6.22 17.88 -0.91
C ARG A 224 -6.82 18.21 -2.26
N GLU A 225 -7.87 19.04 -2.27
CA GLU A 225 -8.63 19.32 -3.49
C GLU A 225 -7.80 20.09 -4.53
N GLN A 226 -6.94 21.00 -4.07
CA GLN A 226 -5.99 21.73 -4.91
C GLN A 226 -4.91 20.80 -5.49
N ILE A 227 -4.37 19.89 -4.67
CA ILE A 227 -3.35 18.93 -5.11
C ILE A 227 -3.95 17.90 -6.08
N VAL A 228 -5.19 17.45 -5.85
CA VAL A 228 -5.89 16.55 -6.77
C VAL A 228 -6.12 17.23 -8.13
N GLN A 229 -6.61 18.47 -8.14
CA GLN A 229 -6.77 19.22 -9.38
C GLN A 229 -5.43 19.42 -10.10
N PHE A 230 -4.37 19.70 -9.34
CA PHE A 230 -3.02 19.80 -9.88
C PHE A 230 -2.55 18.49 -10.53
N ILE A 231 -2.77 17.34 -9.88
CA ILE A 231 -2.44 16.01 -10.45
C ILE A 231 -3.23 15.79 -11.75
N LEU A 232 -4.56 15.93 -11.71
CA LEU A 232 -5.44 15.68 -12.86
C LEU A 232 -5.13 16.58 -14.07
N GLN A 233 -4.82 17.85 -13.80
CA GLN A 233 -4.45 18.82 -14.83
C GLN A 233 -3.11 18.49 -15.49
N ASN A 234 -2.12 18.02 -14.71
CA ASN A 234 -0.80 17.69 -15.22
C ASN A 234 -0.70 16.26 -15.79
N THR A 235 -1.70 15.40 -15.55
CA THR A 235 -1.75 14.02 -16.08
C THR A 235 -2.67 13.86 -17.28
N GLY A 236 -3.51 14.85 -17.60
CA GLY A 236 -4.38 14.87 -18.78
C GLY A 236 -5.71 14.11 -18.62
N GLN A 237 -6.11 13.75 -17.39
CA GLN A 237 -7.33 12.98 -17.09
C GLN A 237 -8.63 13.82 -17.02
N ASN A 238 -8.63 15.06 -17.54
CA ASN A 238 -9.69 16.04 -17.30
C ASN A 238 -10.94 15.97 -18.20
N ASN A 239 -10.98 15.17 -19.27
CA ASN A 239 -12.10 15.18 -20.23
C ASN A 239 -12.66 13.79 -20.55
N THR A 240 -13.68 13.35 -19.82
CA THR A 240 -14.58 12.26 -20.26
C THR A 240 -16.04 12.70 -20.09
N THR A 241 -16.71 12.97 -21.22
CA THR A 241 -18.16 13.21 -21.28
C THR A 241 -18.86 11.94 -21.76
N PHE A 242 -19.80 11.41 -20.98
CA PHE A 242 -20.55 10.17 -21.26
C PHE A 242 -21.87 10.46 -22.00
N ASP A 243 -22.21 9.63 -22.99
CA ASP A 243 -23.44 9.69 -23.80
C ASP A 243 -24.66 9.13 -23.03
N ALA A 244 -25.78 9.86 -23.10
CA ALA A 244 -26.97 9.65 -22.25
C ALA A 244 -28.01 8.68 -22.86
N SER A 245 -27.68 8.00 -23.95
CA SER A 245 -28.59 7.12 -24.69
C SER A 245 -28.55 5.65 -24.25
N PHE A 246 -27.54 5.25 -23.46
CA PHE A 246 -27.32 3.87 -23.04
C PHE A 246 -28.33 3.41 -21.97
N ARG A 247 -28.98 2.27 -22.19
CA ARG A 247 -29.89 1.63 -21.23
C ARG A 247 -29.46 0.19 -21.01
N ASP A 248 -29.05 -0.12 -19.78
CA ASP A 248 -28.64 -1.44 -19.33
C ASP A 248 -29.87 -2.38 -19.08
N PRO A 249 -29.92 -3.58 -19.68
CA PRO A 249 -30.99 -4.56 -19.49
C PRO A 249 -31.15 -5.09 -18.05
N PHE A 250 -30.14 -5.00 -17.19
CA PHE A 250 -30.18 -5.58 -15.83
C PHE A 250 -30.72 -4.63 -14.75
N THR A 251 -30.81 -3.32 -15.02
CA THR A 251 -31.25 -2.31 -14.03
C THR A 251 -32.53 -1.55 -14.41
N GLY A 252 -32.99 -1.67 -15.65
CA GLY A 252 -34.22 -1.03 -16.13
C GLY A 252 -34.20 0.52 -16.02
N SER A 253 -35.36 1.17 -16.09
CA SER A 253 -35.51 2.64 -16.13
C SER A 253 -35.08 3.40 -14.86
N HIS A 254 -34.32 2.78 -13.97
CA HIS A 254 -33.83 3.34 -12.69
C HIS A 254 -32.30 3.54 -12.67
N ALA A 255 -31.62 3.44 -13.81
CA ALA A 255 -30.23 3.86 -13.92
C ALA A 255 -30.08 5.35 -13.59
N TYR A 256 -29.06 5.68 -12.80
CA TYR A 256 -28.73 7.07 -12.48
C TYR A 256 -28.23 7.79 -13.74
N VAL A 257 -28.95 8.86 -14.13
CA VAL A 257 -28.57 9.75 -15.24
C VAL A 257 -28.22 11.11 -14.64
N PRO A 258 -26.98 11.60 -14.80
CA PRO A 258 -26.60 12.92 -14.30
C PRO A 258 -27.48 14.03 -14.92
N GLY A 259 -28.20 14.79 -14.07
CA GLY A 259 -28.94 15.99 -14.47
C GLY A 259 -30.48 15.92 -14.45
N GLN A 260 -31.10 14.77 -14.18
CA GLN A 260 -32.56 14.70 -13.98
C GLN A 260 -32.95 14.82 -12.49
N PRO A 261 -34.01 15.59 -12.14
CA PRO A 261 -34.56 15.59 -10.79
C PRO A 261 -35.31 14.27 -10.56
N SER A 262 -34.86 13.52 -9.56
CA SER A 262 -35.39 12.20 -9.21
C SER A 262 -36.84 12.28 -8.71
N ARG A 263 -37.74 11.49 -9.32
CA ARG A 263 -39.04 11.18 -8.73
C ARG A 263 -38.83 10.11 -7.68
N MET A 264 -38.95 10.49 -6.40
CA MET A 264 -38.89 9.58 -5.26
C MET A 264 -40.10 8.65 -5.26
N SER A 265 -39.86 7.35 -5.36
CA SER A 265 -40.75 6.33 -4.81
C SER A 265 -40.01 5.62 -3.69
N ASP A 266 -40.61 5.67 -2.50
CA ASP A 266 -40.09 5.16 -1.22
C ASP A 266 -39.65 3.70 -1.29
N ILE A 267 -38.34 3.48 -1.40
CA ILE A 267 -37.68 2.25 -0.95
C ILE A 267 -36.46 2.72 -0.15
N SER A 268 -36.47 2.44 1.15
CA SER A 268 -35.44 2.84 2.12
C SER A 268 -34.03 2.47 1.65
N ALA A 269 -33.29 3.46 1.11
CA ALA A 269 -31.88 3.32 0.80
C ALA A 269 -31.10 3.07 2.10
N LYS A 270 -30.28 2.01 2.14
CA LYS A 270 -29.35 1.82 3.26
C LYS A 270 -28.39 3.02 3.28
N PRO A 271 -28.19 3.67 4.43
CA PRO A 271 -27.27 4.79 4.54
C PRO A 271 -25.84 4.33 4.21
N THR A 272 -25.18 5.08 3.33
CA THR A 272 -23.75 4.99 3.06
C THR A 272 -23.00 5.82 4.12
N PHE A 273 -22.00 5.22 4.77
CA PHE A 273 -21.14 5.86 5.75
C PHE A 273 -19.76 6.11 5.13
N LYS A 274 -19.09 7.21 5.49
CA LYS A 274 -17.80 7.59 4.88
C LYS A 274 -16.62 6.85 5.51
N HIS A 275 -16.63 6.68 6.82
CA HIS A 275 -15.48 6.23 7.60
C HIS A 275 -15.66 4.87 8.28
N ILE A 276 -16.90 4.37 8.34
CA ILE A 276 -17.25 3.12 9.04
C ILE A 276 -18.02 2.15 8.12
N PRO A 277 -17.90 0.84 8.34
CA PRO A 277 -17.06 0.19 9.35
C PRO A 277 -15.59 0.13 8.89
N LYS A 278 -14.66 0.18 9.84
CA LYS A 278 -13.25 -0.08 9.55
C LYS A 278 -13.07 -1.53 9.11
N LYS A 279 -12.48 -1.74 7.94
CA LYS A 279 -12.02 -3.05 7.46
C LYS A 279 -10.50 -3.14 7.51
N GLY A 280 -9.97 -4.25 8.02
CA GLY A 280 -8.53 -4.53 8.09
C GLY A 280 -7.78 -3.76 9.19
N MET A 281 -6.58 -4.26 9.49
CA MET A 281 -5.75 -3.82 10.62
C MET A 281 -4.79 -2.70 10.23
N LEU A 282 -4.52 -1.79 11.17
CA LEU A 282 -3.48 -0.78 11.07
C LEU A 282 -2.18 -1.30 11.70
N VAL A 283 -1.03 -0.90 11.15
CA VAL A 283 0.30 -1.27 11.66
C VAL A 283 1.21 -0.07 11.73
N PHE A 284 2.28 -0.21 12.52
CA PHE A 284 3.43 0.67 12.55
C PHE A 284 4.59 -0.08 11.89
N ASP A 285 4.79 0.11 10.58
CA ASP A 285 5.78 -0.59 9.75
C ASP A 285 7.00 0.27 9.35
N ALA A 286 6.96 1.57 9.64
CA ALA A 286 8.13 2.43 9.48
C ALA A 286 9.17 2.17 10.59
N ALA A 287 10.45 1.97 10.22
CA ALA A 287 11.55 1.79 11.17
C ALA A 287 12.84 2.47 10.70
N GLN A 288 13.52 3.15 11.63
CA GLN A 288 14.84 3.75 11.41
C GLN A 288 15.94 2.75 11.81
N PHE A 289 16.06 1.68 11.03
CA PHE A 289 16.91 0.53 11.35
C PHE A 289 18.37 0.89 11.69
N ASP A 290 18.97 1.84 10.97
CA ASP A 290 20.34 2.29 11.26
C ASP A 290 20.42 3.03 12.60
N GLY A 291 19.39 3.80 12.93
CA GLY A 291 19.24 4.44 14.24
C GLY A 291 19.07 3.42 15.37
N ILE A 292 18.29 2.36 15.14
CA ILE A 292 18.09 1.27 16.10
C ILE A 292 19.43 0.56 16.38
N LEU A 293 20.15 0.15 15.33
CA LEU A 293 21.46 -0.50 15.47
C LEU A 293 22.48 0.41 16.15
N LYS A 294 22.54 1.68 15.77
CA LYS A 294 23.41 2.66 16.42
C LYS A 294 23.12 2.76 17.92
N LYS A 295 21.84 2.79 18.32
CA LYS A 295 21.46 2.87 19.73
C LYS A 295 21.85 1.62 20.51
N ILE A 296 21.68 0.43 19.93
CA ILE A 296 22.14 -0.84 20.51
C ILE A 296 23.66 -0.81 20.70
N SER A 297 24.42 -0.35 19.69
CA SER A 297 25.87 -0.22 19.80
C SER A 297 26.30 0.76 20.90
N GLU A 298 25.65 1.92 21.00
CA GLU A 298 25.90 2.90 22.07
C GLU A 298 25.68 2.28 23.47
N PHE A 299 24.55 1.60 23.66
CA PHE A 299 24.27 0.91 24.93
C PHE A 299 25.23 -0.23 25.21
N ASN A 300 25.63 -0.97 24.18
CA ASN A 300 26.61 -2.02 24.34
C ASN A 300 27.97 -1.48 24.80
N CYS A 301 28.45 -0.39 24.20
CA CYS A 301 29.69 0.27 24.62
C CYS A 301 29.59 0.78 26.07
N ALA A 302 28.44 1.32 26.47
CA ALA A 302 28.22 1.75 27.84
C ALA A 302 28.28 0.58 28.83
N LEU A 303 27.65 -0.55 28.50
CA LEU A 303 27.69 -1.77 29.33
C LEU A 303 29.10 -2.37 29.42
N GLN A 304 29.87 -2.38 28.32
CA GLN A 304 31.26 -2.84 28.33
C GLN A 304 32.17 -2.01 29.23
N SER A 305 31.84 -0.72 29.40
CA SER A 305 32.61 0.23 30.21
C SER A 305 32.18 0.24 31.68
N ASP A 306 31.02 -0.36 32.02
CA ASP A 306 30.48 -0.45 33.38
C ASP A 306 30.93 -1.80 34.01
N GLN A 307 31.85 -1.74 34.98
CA GLN A 307 32.41 -2.94 35.63
C GLN A 307 31.35 -3.84 36.28
N GLU A 308 30.22 -3.29 36.73
CA GLU A 308 29.16 -4.07 37.39
C GLU A 308 28.20 -4.71 36.37
N LYS A 309 28.11 -4.14 35.15
CA LYS A 309 27.15 -4.57 34.11
C LYS A 309 27.81 -5.12 32.85
N GLN A 310 29.12 -5.31 32.87
CA GLN A 310 29.89 -5.81 31.73
C GLN A 310 29.38 -7.18 31.25
N ASN A 311 28.85 -8.01 32.15
CA ASN A 311 28.25 -9.31 31.86
C ASN A 311 26.96 -9.23 31.01
N LEU A 312 26.32 -8.05 30.91
CA LEU A 312 25.14 -7.82 30.07
C LEU A 312 25.50 -7.33 28.65
N SER A 313 26.78 -7.07 28.39
CA SER A 313 27.25 -6.63 27.09
C SER A 313 27.18 -7.74 26.04
N LEU A 314 26.93 -7.34 24.80
CA LEU A 314 26.94 -8.17 23.61
C LEU A 314 28.38 -8.44 23.15
N THR A 315 28.62 -9.70 22.78
CA THR A 315 29.81 -10.12 22.05
C THR A 315 29.76 -9.63 20.60
N GLU A 316 30.92 -9.56 19.93
CA GLU A 316 31.00 -9.19 18.51
C GLU A 316 30.12 -10.08 17.61
N LEU A 317 30.04 -11.37 17.93
CA LEU A 317 29.17 -12.32 17.24
C LEU A 317 27.69 -11.93 17.37
N ASN A 318 27.24 -11.57 18.58
CA ASN A 318 25.85 -11.17 18.79
C ASN A 318 25.53 -9.84 18.10
N VAL A 319 26.47 -8.88 18.08
CA VAL A 319 26.32 -7.61 17.34
C VAL A 319 26.19 -7.87 15.84
N SER A 320 27.08 -8.70 15.26
CA SER A 320 27.00 -9.10 13.85
C SER A 320 25.67 -9.76 13.51
N ARG A 321 25.18 -10.61 14.42
CA ARG A 321 23.92 -11.33 14.27
C ARG A 321 22.70 -10.42 14.32
N LEU A 322 22.68 -9.43 15.21
CA LEU A 322 21.65 -8.36 15.19
C LEU A 322 21.67 -7.59 13.86
N GLY A 323 22.86 -7.33 13.31
CA GLY A 323 23.01 -6.74 11.98
C GLY A 323 22.38 -7.60 10.88
N ALA A 324 22.55 -8.92 10.93
CA ALA A 324 21.92 -9.85 9.99
C ALA A 324 20.40 -9.89 10.12
N ILE A 325 19.87 -9.91 11.35
CA ILE A 325 18.42 -9.82 11.62
C ILE A 325 17.85 -8.54 11.01
N VAL A 326 18.48 -7.40 11.27
CA VAL A 326 18.04 -6.10 10.74
C VAL A 326 18.14 -6.05 9.22
N LYS A 327 19.17 -6.68 8.62
CA LYS A 327 19.28 -6.77 7.16
C LYS A 327 18.09 -7.51 6.55
N ILE A 328 17.65 -8.61 7.15
CA ILE A 328 16.44 -9.34 6.72
C ILE A 328 15.20 -8.44 6.86
N LEU A 329 15.05 -7.76 8.01
CA LEU A 329 13.89 -6.90 8.27
C LEU A 329 13.83 -5.65 7.37
N LYS A 330 14.99 -5.17 6.88
CA LYS A 330 15.05 -4.08 5.90
C LYS A 330 14.52 -4.48 4.52
N ASP A 331 14.68 -5.74 4.14
CA ASP A 331 14.34 -6.25 2.82
C ASP A 331 12.93 -6.85 2.80
N THR A 332 11.93 -5.97 2.93
CA THR A 332 10.52 -6.37 2.98
C THR A 332 10.04 -7.11 1.73
N SER A 333 10.70 -6.87 0.58
CA SER A 333 10.38 -7.54 -0.68
C SER A 333 10.63 -9.06 -0.64
N HIS A 334 11.55 -9.52 0.21
CA HIS A 334 11.93 -10.93 0.33
C HIS A 334 11.30 -11.66 1.53
N TYR A 335 10.39 -11.03 2.28
CA TYR A 335 9.73 -11.66 3.45
C TYR A 335 9.09 -13.02 3.16
N HIS A 336 8.70 -13.28 1.92
CA HIS A 336 8.12 -14.55 1.48
C HIS A 336 9.13 -15.71 1.34
N SER A 337 10.44 -15.41 1.37
CA SER A 337 11.52 -16.38 1.16
C SER A 337 12.63 -16.32 2.22
N SER A 338 12.80 -15.19 2.91
CA SER A 338 13.73 -15.04 4.03
C SER A 338 13.23 -15.77 5.29
N LYS A 339 14.18 -16.18 6.13
CA LYS A 339 13.92 -16.89 7.39
C LYS A 339 14.88 -16.44 8.48
N PHE A 340 14.46 -16.63 9.73
CA PHE A 340 15.30 -16.45 10.90
C PHE A 340 15.68 -17.81 11.48
N ALA A 341 16.83 -17.88 12.15
CA ALA A 341 17.20 -19.04 12.94
C ALA A 341 16.62 -18.92 14.36
N ASP A 342 16.36 -20.06 15.02
CA ASP A 342 15.88 -20.06 16.42
C ASP A 342 16.81 -19.29 17.37
N SER A 343 18.12 -19.29 17.07
CA SER A 343 19.10 -18.55 17.86
C SER A 343 19.07 -17.02 17.62
N ASP A 344 18.46 -16.54 16.54
CA ASP A 344 18.17 -15.11 16.34
C ASP A 344 17.08 -14.66 17.31
N ILE A 345 16.03 -15.47 17.41
CA ILE A 345 14.90 -15.24 18.31
C ILE A 345 15.39 -15.32 19.76
N ALA A 346 16.12 -16.38 20.12
CA ALA A 346 16.68 -16.54 21.45
C ALA A 346 17.57 -15.35 21.88
N LEU A 347 18.35 -14.76 20.95
CA LEU A 347 19.15 -13.57 21.21
C LEU A 347 18.26 -12.36 21.57
N LEU A 348 17.23 -12.07 20.77
CA LEU A 348 16.31 -10.96 21.03
C LEU A 348 15.55 -11.14 22.35
N LEU A 349 15.08 -12.36 22.62
CA LEU A 349 14.39 -12.68 23.88
C LEU A 349 15.31 -12.56 25.10
N ASN A 350 16.57 -12.98 24.99
CA ASN A 350 17.54 -12.80 26.06
C ASN A 350 17.80 -11.30 26.33
N LEU A 351 17.93 -10.50 25.28
CA LEU A 351 18.10 -9.05 25.41
C LEU A 351 16.90 -8.41 26.13
N LEU A 352 15.67 -8.76 25.76
CA LEU A 352 14.47 -8.27 26.43
C LEU A 352 14.40 -8.63 27.93
N ARG A 353 14.95 -9.78 28.33
CA ARG A 353 14.99 -10.21 29.74
C ARG A 353 16.11 -9.56 30.54
N SER A 354 17.30 -9.46 29.95
CA SER A 354 18.54 -9.17 30.66
C SER A 354 18.95 -7.70 30.65
N TRP A 355 18.59 -6.94 29.60
CA TRP A 355 19.03 -5.56 29.50
C TRP A 355 18.30 -4.64 30.50
N PRO A 356 18.99 -3.61 31.03
CA PRO A 356 18.37 -2.62 31.91
C PRO A 356 17.18 -1.93 31.24
N MET A 357 16.16 -1.57 32.01
CA MET A 357 14.93 -0.94 31.47
C MET A 357 15.20 0.32 30.64
N ALA A 358 16.25 1.09 30.96
CA ALA A 358 16.63 2.26 30.15
C ALA A 358 17.15 1.93 28.74
N MET A 359 17.44 0.65 28.46
CA MET A 359 18.15 0.21 27.25
C MET A 359 17.34 -0.73 26.35
N ILE A 360 16.15 -1.18 26.75
CA ILE A 360 15.40 -2.23 26.02
C ILE A 360 14.60 -1.72 24.82
N PHE A 361 14.23 -0.44 24.74
CA PHE A 361 13.38 0.06 23.65
C PHE A 361 13.88 -0.24 22.22
N PRO A 362 15.18 -0.17 21.86
CA PRO A 362 15.60 -0.53 20.51
C PRO A 362 15.44 -2.03 20.22
N VAL A 363 15.52 -2.89 21.24
CA VAL A 363 15.26 -4.34 21.09
C VAL A 363 13.77 -4.57 20.84
N ILE A 364 12.91 -3.88 21.60
CA ILE A 364 11.46 -3.90 21.37
C ILE A 364 11.13 -3.41 19.95
N ASP A 365 11.85 -2.39 19.46
CA ASP A 365 11.65 -1.84 18.11
C ASP A 365 12.06 -2.83 16.99
N ILE A 366 13.08 -3.67 17.22
CA ILE A 366 13.38 -4.82 16.33
C ILE A 366 12.24 -5.84 16.38
N VAL A 367 11.77 -6.20 17.57
CA VAL A 367 10.67 -7.17 17.74
C VAL A 367 9.37 -6.67 17.08
N ARG A 368 9.08 -5.37 17.17
CA ARG A 368 7.95 -4.72 16.46
C ARG A 368 7.97 -4.98 14.95
N MET A 369 9.15 -4.98 14.35
CA MET A 369 9.30 -5.26 12.92
C MET A 369 9.31 -6.77 12.64
N LEU A 370 9.90 -7.56 13.54
CA LEU A 370 9.94 -9.02 13.44
C LEU A 370 8.55 -9.66 13.45
N VAL A 371 7.61 -9.13 14.24
CA VAL A 371 6.23 -9.63 14.27
C VAL A 371 5.44 -9.38 12.97
N LEU A 372 5.93 -8.52 12.08
CA LEU A 372 5.34 -8.31 10.74
C LEU A 372 5.90 -9.28 9.70
N HIS A 373 7.05 -9.90 9.95
CA HIS A 373 7.64 -10.89 9.05
C HIS A 373 6.96 -12.26 9.26
N PRO A 374 6.51 -12.98 8.22
CA PRO A 374 5.80 -14.26 8.37
C PRO A 374 6.56 -15.31 9.19
N ASP A 375 7.81 -15.61 8.81
CA ASP A 375 8.67 -16.57 9.54
C ASP A 375 8.97 -16.10 10.98
N GLY A 376 9.37 -14.83 11.14
CA GLY A 376 9.60 -14.23 12.46
C GLY A 376 8.37 -14.29 13.38
N ALA A 377 7.17 -14.08 12.85
CA ALA A 377 5.93 -14.17 13.59
C ALA A 377 5.66 -15.59 14.10
N ILE A 378 5.82 -16.60 13.24
CA ILE A 378 5.65 -18.01 13.62
C ILE A 378 6.65 -18.42 14.70
N LEU A 379 7.91 -17.99 14.58
CA LEU A 379 8.93 -18.33 15.57
C LEU A 379 8.70 -17.63 16.92
N LEU A 380 8.31 -16.36 16.92
CA LEU A 380 7.99 -15.62 18.15
C LEU A 380 6.76 -16.19 18.87
N GLN A 381 5.71 -16.59 18.14
CA GLN A 381 4.49 -17.14 18.71
C GLN A 381 4.76 -18.33 19.65
N LYS A 382 5.73 -19.19 19.31
CA LYS A 382 6.14 -20.33 20.15
C LYS A 382 6.55 -19.93 21.57
N HIS A 383 6.99 -18.68 21.76
CA HIS A 383 7.42 -18.14 23.05
C HIS A 383 6.33 -17.33 23.78
N PHE A 384 5.22 -17.01 23.11
CA PHE A 384 4.10 -16.27 23.71
C PHE A 384 3.05 -17.24 24.30
N GLU A 385 2.95 -18.45 23.78
CA GLU A 385 2.01 -19.49 24.27
C GLU A 385 2.61 -20.42 25.33
N ALA A 386 3.90 -20.27 25.64
CA ALA A 386 4.59 -21.07 26.66
C ALA A 386 4.23 -20.60 28.09
N GLU A 387 4.53 -21.41 29.11
CA GLU A 387 4.32 -21.07 30.54
C GLU A 387 5.03 -19.77 30.99
N ASN A 388 5.97 -19.27 30.18
CA ASN A 388 6.79 -18.09 30.44
C ASN A 388 6.67 -17.08 29.29
N ASP A 389 5.44 -16.55 29.11
CA ASP A 389 5.07 -15.54 28.12
C ASP A 389 5.89 -14.26 28.31
N ILE A 390 6.95 -14.18 27.51
CA ILE A 390 7.91 -13.10 27.57
C ILE A 390 7.33 -11.76 27.14
N LEU A 391 6.34 -11.76 26.23
CA LEU A 391 5.76 -10.52 25.75
C LEU A 391 4.90 -9.89 26.84
N MET A 392 4.06 -10.68 27.52
CA MET A 392 3.33 -10.18 28.68
C MET A 392 4.27 -9.77 29.83
N GLU A 393 5.39 -10.47 30.03
CA GLU A 393 6.42 -10.07 31.00
C GLU A 393 6.99 -8.68 30.67
N VAL A 394 7.31 -8.43 29.39
CA VAL A 394 7.80 -7.13 28.92
C VAL A 394 6.72 -6.06 29.05
N ILE A 395 5.47 -6.32 28.66
CA ILE A 395 4.35 -5.38 28.81
C ILE A 395 4.21 -4.98 30.29
N LYS A 396 4.17 -5.95 31.21
CA LYS A 396 4.10 -5.69 32.66
C LYS A 396 5.28 -4.86 33.14
N LYS A 397 6.50 -5.10 32.65
CA LYS A 397 7.69 -4.32 33.03
C LYS A 397 7.64 -2.88 32.53
N VAL A 398 7.19 -2.64 31.29
CA VAL A 398 7.26 -1.31 30.66
C VAL A 398 6.13 -0.37 31.08
N THR A 399 5.06 -0.90 31.66
CA THR A 399 3.87 -0.14 32.08
C THR A 399 3.85 0.16 33.59
N VAL A 400 4.82 -0.36 34.36
CA VAL A 400 5.00 -0.03 35.77
C VAL A 400 5.50 1.41 35.92
N ASN A 401 4.91 2.14 36.87
CA ASN A 401 5.32 3.51 37.19
C ASN A 401 6.64 3.55 38.00
N PRO A 402 7.56 4.48 37.70
CA PRO A 402 7.51 5.46 36.62
C PRO A 402 7.80 4.84 35.24
N THR A 403 6.94 5.10 34.26
CA THR A 403 7.10 4.56 32.90
C THR A 403 8.20 5.28 32.13
N ILE A 404 8.93 4.55 31.29
CA ILE A 404 9.89 5.12 30.33
C ILE A 404 9.16 5.33 28.98
N PRO A 405 8.99 6.58 28.49
CA PRO A 405 8.17 6.84 27.30
C PRO A 405 8.60 6.07 26.05
N ALA A 406 9.90 5.86 25.84
CA ALA A 406 10.42 5.10 24.70
C ALA A 406 10.02 3.61 24.76
N ASN A 407 10.09 3.00 25.95
CA ASN A 407 9.67 1.62 26.16
C ASN A 407 8.17 1.47 25.95
N LEU A 408 7.37 2.38 26.53
CA LEU A 408 5.93 2.36 26.41
C LEU A 408 5.50 2.48 24.94
N LEU A 409 6.11 3.42 24.19
CA LEU A 409 5.79 3.67 22.79
C LEU A 409 6.19 2.51 21.87
N THR A 410 7.38 1.95 22.04
CA THR A 410 7.83 0.79 21.23
C THR A 410 6.99 -0.45 21.55
N SER A 411 6.62 -0.67 22.82
CA SER A 411 5.82 -1.83 23.25
C SER A 411 4.40 -1.78 22.73
N ILE A 412 3.69 -0.66 22.87
CA ILE A 412 2.32 -0.54 22.37
C ILE A 412 2.25 -0.70 20.84
N ARG A 413 3.26 -0.22 20.12
CA ARG A 413 3.38 -0.41 18.67
C ARG A 413 3.70 -1.86 18.30
N ALA A 414 4.56 -2.53 19.07
CA ALA A 414 4.83 -3.96 18.89
C ALA A 414 3.55 -4.80 19.07
N VAL A 415 2.77 -4.54 20.13
CA VAL A 415 1.47 -5.19 20.35
C VAL A 415 0.49 -4.88 19.23
N THR A 416 0.42 -3.63 18.78
CA THR A 416 -0.46 -3.23 17.65
C THR A 416 -0.11 -3.99 16.36
N ASN A 417 1.17 -4.25 16.10
CA ASN A 417 1.61 -4.98 14.92
C ASN A 417 1.25 -6.47 14.93
N LEU A 418 0.99 -7.07 16.11
CA LEU A 418 0.55 -8.47 16.20
C LEU A 418 -0.74 -8.74 15.42
N PHE A 419 -1.61 -7.73 15.32
CA PHE A 419 -2.88 -7.84 14.58
C PHE A 419 -2.68 -8.11 13.08
N ARG A 420 -1.47 -7.89 12.53
CA ARG A 420 -1.17 -8.23 11.13
C ARG A 420 -1.29 -9.72 10.84
N ASN A 421 -0.95 -10.57 11.82
CA ASN A 421 -0.82 -12.01 11.62
C ASN A 421 -1.86 -12.76 12.44
N LEU A 422 -2.63 -13.61 11.75
CA LEU A 422 -3.73 -14.39 12.35
C LEU A 422 -3.27 -15.30 13.49
N CYS A 423 -2.00 -15.73 13.47
CA CYS A 423 -1.42 -16.58 14.51
C CYS A 423 -1.49 -15.95 15.91
N TYR A 424 -1.55 -14.62 16.03
CA TYR A 424 -1.63 -13.95 17.32
C TYR A 424 -3.05 -13.67 17.81
N TYR A 425 -4.10 -13.99 17.04
CA TYR A 425 -5.47 -13.56 17.37
C TYR A 425 -5.99 -14.20 18.67
N ASN A 426 -5.64 -15.47 18.91
CA ASN A 426 -5.99 -16.17 20.14
C ASN A 426 -5.28 -15.55 21.36
N TRP A 427 -4.00 -15.22 21.20
CA TRP A 427 -3.21 -14.59 22.26
C TRP A 427 -3.72 -13.19 22.59
N LEU A 428 -4.00 -12.37 21.57
CA LEU A 428 -4.56 -11.03 21.72
C LEU A 428 -5.93 -11.04 22.42
N GLN A 429 -6.79 -12.00 22.08
CA GLN A 429 -8.07 -12.16 22.77
C GLN A 429 -7.89 -12.57 24.23
N LYS A 430 -7.04 -13.57 24.48
CA LYS A 430 -6.75 -14.09 25.82
C LYS A 430 -6.24 -13.00 26.77
N HIS A 431 -5.33 -12.14 26.28
CA HIS A 431 -4.69 -11.10 27.08
C HIS A 431 -5.31 -9.70 26.92
N ARG A 432 -6.45 -9.58 26.21
CA ARG A 432 -7.08 -8.29 25.89
C ARG A 432 -7.17 -7.36 27.09
N SER A 433 -7.77 -7.82 28.19
CA SER A 433 -8.03 -6.96 29.34
C SER A 433 -6.73 -6.51 30.01
N GLU A 434 -5.76 -7.41 30.19
CA GLU A 434 -4.44 -7.06 30.72
C GLU A 434 -3.73 -6.03 29.83
N ILE A 435 -3.82 -6.17 28.50
CA ILE A 435 -3.18 -5.27 27.54
C ILE A 435 -3.84 -3.88 27.56
N LEU A 436 -5.17 -3.82 27.51
CA LEU A 436 -5.91 -2.56 27.52
C LEU A 436 -5.67 -1.80 28.83
N ASP A 437 -5.71 -2.50 29.96
CA ASP A 437 -5.46 -1.90 31.27
C ASP A 437 -4.02 -1.39 31.38
N ALA A 438 -3.04 -2.18 30.92
CA ALA A 438 -1.62 -1.82 30.98
C ALA A 438 -1.29 -0.56 30.17
N PHE A 439 -1.93 -0.36 29.01
CA PHE A 439 -1.69 0.80 28.16
C PHE A 439 -2.72 1.94 28.32
N SER A 440 -3.71 1.80 29.21
CA SER A 440 -4.79 2.78 29.43
C SER A 440 -4.28 4.21 29.62
N SER A 441 -3.20 4.40 30.38
CA SER A 441 -2.57 5.72 30.63
C SER A 441 -2.03 6.42 29.37
N CYS A 442 -1.92 5.71 28.24
CA CYS A 442 -1.50 6.30 26.97
C CYS A 442 -2.57 7.22 26.36
N SER A 443 -3.85 7.07 26.71
CA SER A 443 -4.95 7.93 26.21
C SER A 443 -4.74 9.40 26.57
N SER A 444 -4.34 9.66 27.82
CA SER A 444 -4.10 11.00 28.37
C SER A 444 -2.62 11.40 28.38
N SER A 445 -1.76 10.65 27.67
CA SER A 445 -0.32 10.94 27.65
C SER A 445 -0.05 12.30 26.97
N PRO A 446 0.89 13.13 27.47
CA PRO A 446 1.32 14.33 26.75
C PRO A 446 2.07 14.01 25.44
N ASN A 447 2.50 12.75 25.25
CA ASN A 447 3.12 12.32 24.01
C ASN A 447 2.05 11.91 22.99
N LYS A 448 1.88 12.74 21.97
CA LYS A 448 0.94 12.51 20.85
C LYS A 448 1.11 11.14 20.18
N ASN A 449 2.33 10.61 20.12
CA ASN A 449 2.60 9.29 19.54
C ASN A 449 2.03 8.14 20.40
N LEU A 450 1.98 8.31 21.72
CA LEU A 450 1.39 7.33 22.64
C LEU A 450 -0.14 7.34 22.51
N GLN A 451 -0.76 8.53 22.48
CA GLN A 451 -2.20 8.69 22.23
C GLN A 451 -2.62 8.02 20.91
N LEU A 452 -1.85 8.29 19.85
CA LEU A 452 -2.10 7.70 18.53
C LEU A 452 -1.98 6.19 18.57
N SER A 453 -0.93 5.66 19.21
CA SER A 453 -0.70 4.22 19.26
C SER A 453 -1.79 3.49 20.06
N TYR A 454 -2.27 4.08 21.16
CA TYR A 454 -3.37 3.51 21.95
C TYR A 454 -4.71 3.55 21.20
N SER A 455 -5.02 4.65 20.54
CA SER A 455 -6.23 4.72 19.70
C SER A 455 -6.20 3.74 18.53
N THR A 456 -5.01 3.45 18.00
CA THR A 456 -4.80 2.43 16.96
C THR A 456 -5.01 1.02 17.50
N LEU A 457 -4.49 0.74 18.70
CA LEU A 457 -4.69 -0.52 19.40
C LEU A 457 -6.18 -0.78 19.63
N LEU A 458 -6.92 0.23 20.11
CA LEU A 458 -8.37 0.15 20.30
C LEU A 458 -9.11 -0.12 18.98
N LEU A 459 -8.75 0.59 17.90
CA LEU A 459 -9.37 0.38 16.59
C LEU A 459 -9.11 -1.02 16.04
N ASN A 460 -7.89 -1.55 16.18
CA ASN A 460 -7.58 -2.93 15.77
C ASN A 460 -8.35 -3.96 16.60
N TYR A 461 -8.46 -3.75 17.93
CA TYR A 461 -9.31 -4.60 18.77
C TYR A 461 -10.79 -4.52 18.36
N ALA A 462 -11.31 -3.33 18.02
CA ALA A 462 -12.68 -3.21 17.53
C ALA A 462 -12.92 -4.10 16.30
N VAL A 463 -12.01 -4.06 15.32
CA VAL A 463 -12.09 -4.93 14.12
C VAL A 463 -12.04 -6.41 14.49
N LEU A 464 -11.07 -6.82 15.32
CA LEU A 464 -10.92 -8.22 15.75
C LEU A 464 -12.15 -8.73 16.49
N LEU A 465 -12.67 -7.95 17.44
CA LEU A 465 -13.75 -8.38 18.33
C LEU A 465 -15.12 -8.37 17.65
N ILE A 466 -15.30 -7.57 16.59
CA ILE A 466 -16.45 -7.68 15.67
C ILE A 466 -16.41 -9.03 14.97
N GLU A 467 -15.25 -9.40 14.40
CA GLU A 467 -15.07 -10.67 13.68
C GLU A 467 -15.27 -11.89 14.60
N THR A 468 -14.74 -11.83 15.82
CA THR A 468 -14.82 -12.93 16.79
C THR A 468 -16.13 -12.94 17.59
N LYS A 469 -16.98 -11.93 17.40
CA LYS A 469 -18.27 -11.75 18.10
C LYS A 469 -18.16 -11.71 19.63
N ASP A 470 -17.05 -11.18 20.14
CA ASP A 470 -16.81 -11.05 21.58
C ASP A 470 -17.46 -9.79 22.15
N GLN A 471 -18.68 -9.91 22.67
CA GLN A 471 -19.45 -8.77 23.17
C GLN A 471 -18.82 -8.09 24.40
N GLU A 472 -18.18 -8.86 25.28
CA GLU A 472 -17.52 -8.32 26.48
C GLU A 472 -16.32 -7.46 26.07
N GLY A 473 -15.48 -7.98 25.18
CA GLY A 473 -14.36 -7.23 24.64
C GLY A 473 -14.79 -5.99 23.88
N GLN A 474 -15.83 -6.09 23.07
CA GLN A 474 -16.39 -4.94 22.37
C GLN A 474 -16.85 -3.85 23.34
N SER A 475 -17.43 -4.23 24.50
CA SER A 475 -17.85 -3.27 25.53
C SER A 475 -16.66 -2.58 26.18
N GLN A 476 -15.58 -3.32 26.45
CA GLN A 476 -14.35 -2.77 27.01
C GLN A 476 -13.69 -1.76 26.05
N VAL A 477 -13.56 -2.11 24.77
CA VAL A 477 -12.99 -1.22 23.74
C VAL A 477 -13.88 -0.01 23.52
N LEU A 478 -15.20 -0.19 23.48
CA LEU A 478 -16.17 0.91 23.36
C LEU A 478 -15.98 1.93 24.48
N SER A 479 -15.91 1.48 25.75
CA SER A 479 -15.71 2.37 26.89
C SER A 479 -14.43 3.20 26.76
N ALA A 480 -13.30 2.55 26.45
CA ALA A 480 -12.02 3.24 26.29
C ALA A 480 -12.00 4.20 25.09
N ALA A 481 -12.68 3.85 23.99
CA ALA A 481 -12.76 4.70 22.81
C ALA A 481 -13.69 5.90 23.00
N LEU A 482 -14.77 5.77 23.76
CA LEU A 482 -15.67 6.88 24.11
C LEU A 482 -14.97 7.92 24.99
N GLU A 483 -14.16 7.48 25.96
CA GLU A 483 -13.34 8.38 26.81
C GLU A 483 -12.43 9.28 25.95
N ILE A 484 -11.76 8.71 24.95
CA ILE A 484 -10.93 9.47 23.99
C ILE A 484 -11.80 10.37 23.08
N GLY A 485 -12.98 9.90 22.69
CA GLY A 485 -13.93 10.66 21.86
C GLY A 485 -14.51 11.89 22.58
N GLU A 486 -14.68 11.82 23.89
CA GLU A 486 -15.19 12.91 24.71
C GLU A 486 -14.12 13.96 25.02
N ASP A 487 -12.87 13.54 25.27
CA ASP A 487 -11.78 14.46 25.64
C ASP A 487 -11.46 15.47 24.51
N GLU A 488 -11.59 16.76 24.82
CA GLU A 488 -11.31 17.87 23.90
C GLU A 488 -9.81 18.14 23.72
N ASN A 489 -8.97 17.64 24.63
CA ASN A 489 -7.52 17.85 24.60
C ASN A 489 -6.76 16.80 23.77
N VAL A 490 -7.46 15.77 23.29
CA VAL A 490 -6.86 14.74 22.45
C VAL A 490 -6.67 15.27 21.04
N GLU A 491 -5.51 14.95 20.47
CA GLU A 491 -5.17 15.31 19.09
C GLU A 491 -6.15 14.72 18.07
N VAL A 492 -6.23 15.34 16.90
CA VAL A 492 -7.23 15.01 15.88
C VAL A 492 -7.13 13.56 15.41
N ASP A 493 -5.93 13.03 15.18
CA ASP A 493 -5.75 11.65 14.67
C ASP A 493 -6.11 10.53 15.67
N PRO A 494 -5.63 10.56 16.93
CA PRO A 494 -6.09 9.64 17.96
C PRO A 494 -7.62 9.68 18.14
N LYS A 495 -8.20 10.88 18.27
CA LYS A 495 -9.64 11.08 18.43
C LYS A 495 -10.43 10.52 17.25
N PHE A 496 -9.97 10.76 16.02
CA PHE A 496 -10.57 10.19 14.82
C PHE A 496 -10.56 8.65 14.86
N ARG A 497 -9.44 8.00 15.20
CA ARG A 497 -9.36 6.53 15.28
C ARG A 497 -10.29 5.95 16.34
N ALA A 498 -10.40 6.61 17.50
CA ALA A 498 -11.31 6.21 18.56
C ALA A 498 -12.78 6.29 18.11
N LEU A 499 -13.17 7.39 17.43
CA LEU A 499 -14.53 7.54 16.89
C LEU A 499 -14.83 6.52 15.78
N VAL A 500 -13.86 6.21 14.91
CA VAL A 500 -14.02 5.13 13.91
C VAL A 500 -14.22 3.77 14.59
N ALA A 501 -13.53 3.51 15.70
CA ALA A 501 -13.72 2.29 16.48
C ALA A 501 -15.14 2.22 17.06
N VAL A 502 -15.61 3.30 17.69
CA VAL A 502 -16.99 3.44 18.21
C VAL A 502 -18.02 3.20 17.11
N GLY A 503 -17.92 3.89 15.97
CA GLY A 503 -18.87 3.74 14.88
C GLY A 503 -18.86 2.34 14.26
N SER A 504 -17.68 1.71 14.14
CA SER A 504 -17.56 0.32 13.66
C SER A 504 -18.24 -0.68 14.60
N LEU A 505 -18.01 -0.54 15.92
CA LEU A 505 -18.65 -1.35 16.96
C LEU A 505 -20.17 -1.16 17.00
N MET A 506 -20.66 0.06 16.75
CA MET A 506 -22.09 0.33 16.68
C MET A 506 -22.74 -0.21 15.42
N LEU A 507 -22.05 -0.22 14.28
CA LEU A 507 -22.60 -0.63 12.99
C LEU A 507 -22.59 -2.14 12.80
N GLU A 508 -21.47 -2.80 13.10
CA GLU A 508 -21.29 -4.25 12.87
C GLU A 508 -21.10 -5.07 14.15
N GLY A 509 -20.91 -4.40 15.30
CA GLY A 509 -20.75 -5.06 16.59
C GLY A 509 -22.08 -5.33 17.32
N LEU A 510 -21.94 -5.88 18.52
CA LEU A 510 -23.00 -6.31 19.43
C LEU A 510 -23.30 -5.27 20.53
N VAL A 511 -22.58 -4.15 20.54
CA VAL A 511 -22.56 -3.18 21.66
C VAL A 511 -23.24 -1.85 21.33
N ARG A 512 -24.06 -1.81 20.28
CA ARG A 512 -24.78 -0.60 19.86
C ARG A 512 -25.69 -0.03 20.96
N LYS A 513 -26.44 -0.90 21.67
CA LYS A 513 -27.30 -0.48 22.78
C LYS A 513 -26.46 0.10 23.92
N THR A 514 -25.39 -0.58 24.29
CA THR A 514 -24.41 -0.13 25.28
C THR A 514 -23.82 1.24 24.91
N ALA A 515 -23.53 1.51 23.64
CA ALA A 515 -23.06 2.81 23.19
C ALA A 515 -24.10 3.93 23.39
N LEU A 516 -25.38 3.62 23.13
CA LEU A 516 -26.47 4.57 23.38
C LEU A 516 -26.64 4.87 24.88
N ASP A 517 -26.45 3.86 25.73
CA ASP A 517 -26.49 4.02 27.19
C ASP A 517 -25.31 4.87 27.72
N PHE A 518 -24.17 4.86 27.01
CA PHE A 518 -23.01 5.71 27.29
C PHE A 518 -23.02 7.06 26.55
N ASP A 519 -24.21 7.57 26.21
CA ASP A 519 -24.41 8.91 25.65
C ASP A 519 -23.56 9.22 24.39
N VAL A 520 -23.31 8.20 23.57
CA VAL A 520 -22.60 8.36 22.29
C VAL A 520 -23.27 9.38 21.36
N VAL A 521 -24.56 9.66 21.58
CA VAL A 521 -25.34 10.69 20.87
C VAL A 521 -24.72 12.07 21.05
N ASN A 522 -24.34 12.44 22.28
CA ASN A 522 -23.76 13.76 22.55
C ASN A 522 -22.33 13.85 22.02
N ILE A 523 -21.53 12.79 22.17
CA ILE A 523 -20.18 12.70 21.59
C ILE A 523 -20.24 12.85 20.06
N ALA A 524 -21.19 12.18 19.38
CA ALA A 524 -21.36 12.27 17.94
C ALA A 524 -21.76 13.69 17.48
N LYS A 525 -22.66 14.37 18.21
CA LYS A 525 -23.04 15.76 17.92
C LYS A 525 -21.88 16.73 18.12
N ALA A 526 -21.11 16.57 19.20
CA ALA A 526 -19.92 17.38 19.46
C ALA A 526 -18.87 17.17 18.36
N ALA A 527 -18.58 15.92 18.01
CA ALA A 527 -17.66 15.58 16.91
C ALA A 527 -18.12 16.18 15.58
N LYS A 528 -19.42 16.06 15.25
CA LYS A 528 -20.01 16.65 14.04
C LYS A 528 -19.85 18.18 13.97
N GLY A 529 -19.89 18.85 15.12
CA GLY A 529 -19.66 20.30 15.24
C GLY A 529 -18.19 20.73 15.19
N SER A 530 -17.25 19.78 15.08
CA SER A 530 -15.82 20.07 15.02
C SER A 530 -15.43 20.86 13.77
N LYS A 531 -14.42 21.73 13.90
CA LYS A 531 -13.79 22.41 12.75
C LYS A 531 -12.91 21.48 11.93
N GLU A 532 -12.51 20.35 12.51
CA GLU A 532 -11.67 19.35 11.85
C GLU A 532 -12.54 18.46 10.95
N GLY A 533 -12.38 18.57 9.63
CA GLY A 533 -13.27 17.93 8.66
C GLY A 533 -13.46 16.42 8.89
N LYS A 534 -12.38 15.68 9.13
CA LYS A 534 -12.46 14.23 9.39
C LYS A 534 -13.22 13.88 10.69
N ILE A 535 -13.16 14.74 11.71
CA ILE A 535 -13.90 14.56 12.97
C ILE A 535 -15.39 14.87 12.76
N ALA A 536 -15.69 15.92 12.00
CA ALA A 536 -17.07 16.29 11.66
C ALA A 536 -17.77 15.19 10.85
N GLU A 537 -17.05 14.58 9.91
CA GLU A 537 -17.54 13.50 9.07
C GLU A 537 -17.81 12.22 9.87
N ILE A 538 -16.86 11.74 10.69
CA ILE A 538 -17.11 10.55 11.53
C ILE A 538 -18.20 10.82 12.57
N GLY A 539 -18.30 12.04 13.11
CA GLY A 539 -19.41 12.44 13.99
C GLY A 539 -20.76 12.34 13.29
N SER A 540 -20.83 12.70 12.00
CA SER A 540 -22.03 12.56 11.18
C SER A 540 -22.39 11.09 10.93
N ASP A 541 -21.40 10.24 10.64
CA ASP A 541 -21.62 8.80 10.47
C ASP A 541 -22.20 8.15 11.74
N ILE A 542 -21.63 8.48 12.92
CA ILE A 542 -22.11 7.94 14.21
C ILE A 542 -23.50 8.50 14.55
N GLU A 543 -23.75 9.79 14.33
CA GLU A 543 -25.08 10.38 14.57
C GLU A 543 -26.16 9.71 13.72
N LEU A 544 -25.83 9.31 12.49
CA LEU A 544 -26.76 8.58 11.64
C LEU A 544 -27.07 7.17 12.19
N LEU A 545 -26.12 6.54 12.86
CA LEU A 545 -26.34 5.28 13.57
C LEU A 545 -27.23 5.44 14.79
N THR A 546 -27.24 6.57 15.49
CA THR A 546 -28.09 6.70 16.70
C THR A 546 -29.58 6.82 16.37
N LYS A 547 -29.92 7.23 15.14
CA LYS A 547 -31.30 7.46 14.67
C LYS A 547 -32.01 6.20 14.14
N ARG A 548 -31.30 5.09 13.97
CA ARG A 548 -31.91 3.81 13.55
C ARG A 548 -32.58 3.13 14.77
N GLY A 549 -33.89 2.93 14.75
CA GLY A 549 -34.59 2.09 15.74
C GLY A 549 -34.17 0.63 15.63
#